data_AF-A0A653DFL5-F1
#
_entry.id   AF-A0A653DFL5-F1
#
_cell.length_a   1.000
_cell.length_b   1.000
_cell.length_c   1.000
_cell.angle_alpha   90.00
_cell.angle_beta   90.00
_cell.angle_gamma   90.00
#
_symmetry.space_group_name_H-M   'P 1'
#
loop_
_entity.id
_entity.type
_entity.pdbx_description
1 polymer ?
#
loop_
_entity_poly.entity_id
_entity_poly.type
_entity_poly.pdbx_seq_one_letter_code
_entity_poly.pdbx_strand_id
1 'polypeptide(L)'
;MSDIEKYTDENNPTKWKKKRIKKVKREEIIKIKKTRGEAHINHVRKEIPARVTGPDCRCIRLRCFEKIPEDSRQNLLITFNSLRSKNEQDNFLSGLISFHAPWRRR
;
A
#
# COMPACT_ATOMS: atom_id res chain seq x y z
N MET A 1 10.38 50.11 -7.86
CA MET A 1 11.30 49.91 -9.00
C MET A 1 12.63 49.48 -8.44
N SER A 2 12.96 48.21 -8.59
CA SER A 2 14.33 47.68 -8.46
C SER A 2 14.28 46.26 -9.01
N ASP A 3 14.46 46.17 -10.32
CA ASP A 3 14.47 44.94 -11.08
C ASP A 3 15.63 44.06 -10.60
N ILE A 4 15.30 42.89 -10.06
CA ILE A 4 16.27 41.86 -9.72
C ILE A 4 16.64 41.18 -11.05
N GLU A 5 17.71 41.66 -11.68
CA GLU A 5 18.31 41.00 -12.84
C GLU A 5 18.70 39.57 -12.47
N LYS A 6 18.04 38.60 -13.11
CA LYS A 6 18.45 37.20 -13.08
C LYS A 6 19.70 37.06 -13.95
N TYR A 7 20.85 37.00 -13.30
CA TYR A 7 22.11 36.63 -13.94
C TYR A 7 22.03 35.15 -14.37
N THR A 8 21.71 34.89 -15.64
CA THR A 8 21.88 33.58 -16.25
C THR A 8 23.23 33.58 -16.94
N ASP A 9 24.17 32.84 -16.36
CA ASP A 9 25.52 32.66 -16.88
C ASP A 9 25.44 31.81 -18.17
N GLU A 10 25.42 32.47 -19.33
CA GLU A 10 25.23 31.86 -20.66
C GLU A 10 26.40 30.94 -21.08
N ASN A 11 27.49 30.90 -20.30
CA ASN A 11 28.73 30.22 -20.64
C ASN A 11 29.21 29.23 -19.56
N ASN A 12 28.32 28.44 -18.98
CA ASN A 12 28.73 27.29 -18.15
C ASN A 12 28.71 25.98 -18.98
N PRO A 13 29.84 25.54 -19.57
CA PRO A 13 29.90 24.33 -20.40
C PRO A 13 29.83 23.02 -19.59
N THR A 14 29.58 23.09 -18.28
CA THR A 14 29.57 21.92 -17.40
C THR A 14 28.29 21.11 -17.59
N LYS A 15 28.22 20.33 -18.68
CA LYS A 15 27.14 19.38 -18.93
C LYS A 15 27.24 18.24 -17.93
N TRP A 16 26.51 18.34 -16.82
CA TRP A 16 26.38 17.27 -15.85
C TRP A 16 25.98 15.97 -16.55
N LYS A 17 26.72 14.88 -16.29
CA LYS A 17 26.36 13.56 -16.83
C LYS A 17 24.94 13.23 -16.38
N LYS A 18 24.08 12.83 -17.32
CA LYS A 18 22.71 12.41 -17.00
C LYS A 18 22.76 11.33 -15.91
N LYS A 19 22.09 11.57 -14.79
CA LYS A 19 22.05 10.63 -13.66
C LYS A 19 21.46 9.32 -14.15
N ARG A 20 22.21 8.22 -14.01
CA ARG A 20 21.75 6.89 -14.41
C ARG A 20 20.51 6.52 -13.60
N ILE A 21 19.41 6.22 -14.29
CA ILE A 21 18.18 5.73 -13.65
C ILE A 21 18.53 4.42 -12.93
N LYS A 22 18.35 4.39 -11.61
CA LYS A 22 18.53 3.16 -10.84
C LYS A 22 17.43 2.19 -11.24
N LYS A 23 17.82 0.99 -11.70
CA LYS A 23 16.86 -0.10 -11.89
C LYS A 23 16.28 -0.47 -10.52
N VAL A 24 14.95 -0.59 -10.46
CA VAL A 24 14.25 -1.08 -9.27
C VAL A 24 14.78 -2.47 -8.94
N LYS A 25 15.15 -2.70 -7.67
CA LYS A 25 15.66 -4.00 -7.25
C LYS A 25 14.54 -5.04 -7.33
N ARG A 26 14.87 -6.28 -7.67
CA ARG A 26 13.90 -7.40 -7.72
C ARG A 26 13.10 -7.53 -6.41
N GLU A 27 13.75 -7.32 -5.28
CA GLU A 27 13.14 -7.35 -3.95
C GLU A 27 12.02 -6.32 -3.78
N GLU A 28 12.22 -5.12 -4.34
CA GLU A 28 11.26 -4.03 -4.27
C GLU A 28 10.03 -4.33 -5.14
N ILE A 29 10.25 -4.91 -6.32
CA ILE A 29 9.16 -5.43 -7.17
C ILE A 29 8.37 -6.51 -6.43
N ILE A 30 9.04 -7.46 -5.76
CA ILE A 30 8.38 -8.50 -4.98
C ILE A 30 7.58 -7.90 -3.81
N LYS A 31 8.13 -6.90 -3.11
CA LYS A 31 7.42 -6.19 -2.04
C LYS A 31 6.14 -5.53 -2.56
N ILE A 32 6.21 -4.83 -3.69
CA ILE A 32 5.03 -4.21 -4.33
C ILE A 32 3.96 -5.25 -4.67
N LYS A 33 4.36 -6.37 -5.30
CA LYS A 33 3.43 -7.46 -5.63
C LYS A 33 2.79 -8.07 -4.39
N LYS A 34 3.54 -8.22 -3.29
CA LYS A 34 3.02 -8.68 -2.00
C LYS A 34 1.99 -7.72 -1.39
N THR A 35 2.25 -6.42 -1.44
CA THR A 35 1.34 -5.39 -0.94
C THR A 35 0.00 -5.43 -1.69
N ARG A 36 0.06 -5.53 -3.02
CA ARG A 36 -1.12 -5.60 -3.90
C ARG A 36 -1.86 -6.93 -3.89
N GLY A 37 -1.27 -7.98 -3.30
CA GLY A 37 -1.82 -9.33 -3.34
C GLY A 37 -1.72 -10.00 -4.70
N GLU A 38 -0.83 -9.56 -5.58
CA GLU A 38 -0.62 -10.14 -6.91
C GLU A 38 0.20 -11.43 -6.84
N ALA A 39 0.03 -12.28 -7.86
CA ALA A 39 0.86 -13.46 -8.04
C ALA A 39 2.33 -13.09 -8.21
N HIS A 40 3.22 -13.78 -7.51
CA HIS A 40 4.65 -13.47 -7.54
C HIS A 40 5.53 -14.67 -7.23
N ILE A 41 6.79 -14.57 -7.66
CA ILE A 41 7.83 -15.57 -7.39
C ILE A 41 8.59 -15.12 -6.15
N ASN A 42 8.65 -15.99 -5.14
CA ASN A 42 9.39 -15.72 -3.91
C ASN A 42 10.91 -15.90 -4.09
N HIS A 43 11.69 -15.59 -3.06
CA HIS A 43 13.14 -15.77 -3.04
C HIS A 43 13.58 -17.23 -3.31
N VAL A 44 12.80 -18.21 -2.85
CA VAL A 44 13.00 -19.66 -3.09
C VAL A 44 12.52 -20.10 -4.49
N ARG A 45 12.22 -19.16 -5.40
CA ARG A 45 11.68 -19.43 -6.75
C ARG A 45 10.33 -20.16 -6.79
N LYS A 46 9.63 -20.24 -5.66
CA LYS A 46 8.26 -20.76 -5.59
C LYS A 46 7.27 -19.71 -6.09
N GLU A 47 6.34 -20.14 -6.93
CA GLU A 47 5.20 -19.34 -7.37
C GLU A 47 4.16 -19.25 -6.25
N ILE A 48 3.75 -18.02 -5.93
CA ILE A 48 2.69 -17.71 -4.98
C ILE A 48 1.53 -17.13 -5.79
N PRO A 49 0.32 -17.73 -5.72
CA PRO A 49 -0.84 -17.24 -6.45
C PRO A 49 -1.30 -15.88 -5.90
N ALA A 50 -2.11 -15.18 -6.70
CA ALA A 50 -2.76 -13.96 -6.25
C ALA A 50 -3.72 -14.25 -5.09
N ARG A 51 -3.91 -13.27 -4.19
CA ARG A 51 -4.88 -13.38 -3.10
C ARG A 51 -6.28 -13.31 -3.67
N VAL A 52 -7.14 -14.22 -3.22
CA VAL A 52 -8.57 -14.25 -3.56
C VAL A 52 -9.35 -14.27 -2.26
N THR A 53 -10.44 -13.50 -2.22
CA THR A 53 -11.36 -13.51 -1.08
C THR A 53 -12.10 -14.85 -1.07
N GLY A 54 -12.02 -15.56 0.04
CA GLY A 54 -12.73 -16.83 0.23
C GLY A 54 -14.24 -16.63 0.46
N PRO A 55 -14.98 -17.72 0.70
CA PRO A 55 -16.40 -17.64 1.01
C PRO A 55 -16.66 -16.93 2.35
N ASP A 56 -17.85 -16.33 2.46
CA ASP A 56 -18.32 -15.65 3.67
C ASP A 56 -18.26 -16.58 4.89
N CYS A 57 -17.74 -16.05 6.01
CA CYS A 57 -17.66 -16.83 7.23
C CYS A 57 -19.04 -16.90 7.93
N ARG A 58 -19.43 -18.10 8.39
CA ARG A 58 -20.72 -18.34 9.07
C ARG A 58 -20.64 -18.11 10.58
N CYS A 59 -19.83 -17.14 11.03
CA CYS A 59 -19.59 -16.94 12.45
C CYS A 59 -20.81 -16.31 13.16
N ILE A 60 -21.41 -17.05 14.09
CA ILE A 60 -22.65 -16.64 14.77
C ILE A 60 -22.40 -15.49 15.77
N ARG A 61 -21.19 -15.42 16.34
CA ARG A 61 -20.84 -14.47 17.41
C ARG A 61 -20.79 -13.02 16.92
N LEU A 62 -20.10 -12.78 15.81
CA LEU A 62 -19.87 -11.43 15.30
C LEU A 62 -20.75 -11.10 14.11
N ARG A 63 -21.16 -12.12 13.32
CA ARG A 63 -21.98 -12.00 12.11
C ARG A 63 -21.47 -10.89 11.19
N CYS A 64 -20.15 -10.81 11.02
CA CYS A 64 -19.49 -9.72 10.31
C CYS A 64 -20.05 -9.54 8.89
N PHE A 65 -20.37 -10.64 8.22
CA PHE A 65 -20.88 -10.63 6.85
C PHE A 65 -22.36 -10.27 6.73
N GLU A 66 -23.14 -10.35 7.82
CA GLU A 66 -24.52 -9.83 7.89
C GLU A 66 -24.53 -8.35 8.25
N LYS A 67 -23.63 -7.92 9.16
CA LYS A 67 -23.58 -6.55 9.66
C LYS A 67 -22.90 -5.58 8.72
N ILE A 68 -21.93 -6.03 7.95
CA ILE A 68 -21.15 -5.21 7.03
C ILE A 68 -21.58 -5.56 5.61
N PRO A 69 -22.14 -4.61 4.83
CA PRO A 69 -22.59 -4.87 3.48
C PRO A 69 -21.41 -5.20 2.56
N GLU A 70 -21.67 -6.01 1.53
CA GLU A 70 -20.64 -6.47 0.59
C GLU A 70 -19.88 -5.32 -0.07
N ASP A 71 -20.58 -4.27 -0.50
CA ASP A 71 -19.95 -3.08 -1.11
C ASP A 71 -18.91 -2.43 -0.19
N SER A 72 -19.19 -2.36 1.11
CA SER A 72 -18.24 -1.81 2.09
C SER A 72 -17.01 -2.71 2.25
N ARG A 73 -17.20 -4.04 2.20
CA ARG A 73 -16.09 -5.01 2.26
C ARG A 73 -15.22 -4.92 1.02
N GLN A 74 -15.84 -4.83 -0.16
CA GLN A 74 -15.13 -4.67 -1.43
C GLN A 74 -14.34 -3.37 -1.46
N ASN A 75 -14.95 -2.26 -1.06
CA ASN A 75 -14.27 -0.96 -0.97
C ASN A 75 -13.09 -0.99 -0.01
N LEU A 76 -13.24 -1.66 1.15
CA LEU A 76 -12.14 -1.86 2.09
C LEU A 76 -10.97 -2.62 1.45
N LEU A 77 -11.26 -3.74 0.75
CA LEU A 77 -10.25 -4.55 0.09
C LEU A 77 -9.56 -3.82 -1.05
N ILE A 78 -10.32 -3.11 -1.89
CA ILE A 78 -9.79 -2.30 -3.00
C ILE A 78 -8.85 -1.22 -2.44
N THR A 79 -9.30 -0.50 -1.42
CA THR A 79 -8.51 0.55 -0.78
C THR A 79 -7.23 -0.04 -0.18
N PHE A 80 -7.35 -1.11 0.61
CA PHE A 80 -6.22 -1.77 1.26
C PHE A 80 -5.15 -2.28 0.27
N ASN A 81 -5.58 -2.87 -0.84
CA ASN A 81 -4.67 -3.39 -1.86
C ASN A 81 -4.06 -2.28 -2.75
N SER A 82 -4.67 -1.09 -2.79
CA SER A 82 -4.16 0.06 -3.54
C SER A 82 -2.98 0.78 -2.85
N LEU A 83 -2.79 0.55 -1.55
CA LEU A 83 -1.74 1.17 -0.74
C LEU A 83 -0.34 0.71 -1.19
N ARG A 84 0.67 1.57 -1.05
CA ARG A 84 2.00 1.35 -1.64
C ARG A 84 2.91 0.51 -0.74
N SER A 85 2.80 0.71 0.56
CA SER A 85 3.69 0.09 1.55
C SER A 85 2.91 -0.67 2.62
N LYS A 86 3.59 -1.65 3.24
CA LYS A 86 3.03 -2.37 4.39
C LYS A 86 2.71 -1.42 5.54
N ASN A 87 3.55 -0.41 5.77
CA ASN A 87 3.31 0.58 6.83
C ASN A 87 2.03 1.39 6.56
N GLU A 88 1.79 1.77 5.30
CA GLU A 88 0.51 2.41 4.93
C GLU A 88 -0.69 1.49 5.16
N GLN A 89 -0.55 0.21 4.81
CA GLN A 89 -1.57 -0.81 5.09
C GLN A 89 -1.86 -0.95 6.58
N ASP A 90 -0.83 -1.07 7.40
CA ASP A 90 -0.96 -1.21 8.86
C ASP A 90 -1.55 0.06 9.47
N ASN A 91 -1.12 1.25 9.03
CA ASN A 91 -1.68 2.53 9.45
C ASN A 91 -3.16 2.65 9.09
N PHE A 92 -3.54 2.30 7.85
CA PHE A 92 -4.93 2.30 7.40
C PHE A 92 -5.80 1.38 8.29
N LEU A 93 -5.35 0.14 8.54
CA LEU A 93 -6.08 -0.78 9.41
C LEU A 93 -6.18 -0.25 10.84
N SER A 94 -5.10 0.32 11.39
CA SER A 94 -5.09 0.89 12.74
C SER A 94 -6.09 2.03 12.89
N GLY A 95 -6.24 2.89 11.87
CA GLY A 95 -7.22 3.98 11.84
C GLY A 95 -8.68 3.52 11.81
N LEU A 96 -8.96 2.29 11.38
CA LEU A 96 -10.30 1.71 11.37
C LEU A 96 -10.69 1.06 12.71
N ILE A 97 -9.75 0.89 13.64
CA ILE A 97 -10.00 0.24 14.92
C ILE A 97 -10.39 1.29 15.96
N SER A 98 -11.60 1.17 16.51
CA SER A 98 -12.04 1.94 17.67
C SER A 98 -11.64 1.26 18.97
N PHE A 99 -11.09 2.03 19.91
CA PHE A 99 -10.83 1.55 21.26
C PHE A 99 -12.13 1.58 22.08
N HIS A 100 -12.48 0.45 22.67
CA HIS A 100 -13.56 0.35 23.65
C HIS A 100 -12.96 0.02 25.02
N ALA A 101 -13.38 0.76 26.05
CA ALA A 101 -12.96 0.47 27.42
C ALA A 101 -13.40 -0.95 27.82
N PRO A 102 -12.58 -1.69 28.59
CA PRO A 102 -12.94 -3.02 29.03
C PRO A 102 -14.20 -2.97 29.90
N TRP A 103 -15.25 -3.66 29.46
CA TRP A 103 -16.47 -3.80 30.25
C TRP A 103 -16.31 -4.98 31.23
N ARG A 104 -16.39 -4.71 32.54
CA ARG A 104 -16.45 -5.76 33.55
C ARG A 104 -17.82 -6.45 33.46
N ARG A 105 -17.84 -7.75 33.19
CA ARG A 105 -19.03 -8.58 33.40
C ARG A 105 -19.35 -8.59 34.89
N ARG A 106 -20.54 -8.10 35.27
CA ARG A 106 -21.14 -8.36 36.58
C ARG A 106 -21.78 -9.73 36.60
#